data_AF-A0A4Q7X5W8-F1
#
_entry.id   AF-A0A4Q7X5W8-F1
#
_cell.length_a   1.000
_cell.length_b   1.000
_cell.length_c   1.000
_cell.angle_alpha   90.00
_cell.angle_beta   90.00
_cell.angle_gamma   90.00
#
_symmetry.space_group_name_H-M   'P 1'
#
loop_
_entity.id
_entity.type
_entity.pdbx_description
1 polymer ?
#
loop_
_entity_poly.entity_id
_entity_poly.type
_entity_poly.pdbx_seq_one_letter_code
_entity_poly.pdbx_strand_id
1 'polypeptide(L)'
;MSSIVPGPQKKLEQEIDAARSGAKPLQAGDLNTSAPPQEELVGLEDWPESLRSAVEAEHARVIALATNRRRTADRVLPDVVRGLDGLLGEIADRLQADKPRLFGKAAPAEPLNDIADVLGIPDDELSPSTGRGEHRAALRTIKQLRSQLQELETSHEHSKLTRLVTFVVRLAVVTDSAPESTATLAPIALDRYAKSSPDTQWDWTFDQKFAFWKQTRTALTPNT
;
A
#
# COMPACT_ATOMS: atom_id res chain seq x y z
N MET A 1 20.08 -64.18 4.23
CA MET A 1 21.00 -63.04 4.36
C MET A 1 20.15 -61.79 4.48
N SER A 2 20.01 -61.22 5.69
CA SER A 2 19.12 -60.07 5.95
C SER A 2 19.90 -58.77 5.95
N SER A 3 19.51 -57.85 5.07
CA SER A 3 20.02 -56.49 4.93
C SER A 3 19.43 -55.61 6.03
N ILE A 4 20.25 -55.16 6.99
CA ILE A 4 19.88 -54.18 8.00
C ILE A 4 20.22 -52.80 7.42
N VAL A 5 19.19 -52.08 6.97
CA VAL A 5 19.27 -50.67 6.55
C VAL A 5 19.36 -49.81 7.82
N PRO A 6 20.43 -49.02 8.04
CA PRO A 6 20.51 -48.12 9.18
C PRO A 6 19.56 -46.92 8.98
N GLY A 7 18.76 -46.62 10.00
CA GLY A 7 17.77 -45.54 9.98
C GLY A 7 18.35 -44.11 9.98
N PRO A 8 17.47 -43.09 9.81
CA PRO A 8 17.83 -41.72 9.43
C PRO A 8 18.57 -40.89 10.49
N GLN A 9 18.66 -41.37 11.74
CA GLN A 9 19.26 -40.61 12.84
C GLN A 9 20.79 -40.56 12.79
N LYS A 10 21.45 -41.52 12.13
CA LYS A 10 22.93 -41.54 12.04
C LYS A 10 23.52 -40.49 11.09
N LYS A 11 22.72 -39.86 10.23
CA LYS A 11 23.21 -38.78 9.36
C LYS A 11 23.34 -37.43 10.09
N LEU A 12 22.49 -37.17 11.08
CA LEU A 12 22.52 -35.91 11.84
C LEU A 12 23.73 -35.82 12.79
N GLU A 13 24.14 -36.93 13.42
CA GLU A 13 25.30 -36.92 14.31
C GLU A 13 26.63 -36.79 13.56
N GLN A 14 26.73 -37.29 12.32
CA GLN A 14 27.91 -37.10 11.47
C GLN A 14 28.07 -35.66 10.95
N GLU A 15 26.97 -34.91 10.77
CA GLU A 15 27.02 -33.50 10.37
C GLU A 15 27.43 -32.58 11.53
N ILE A 16 27.12 -32.94 12.77
CA ILE A 16 27.50 -32.15 13.96
C ILE A 16 29.00 -32.30 14.27
N ASP A 17 29.58 -33.49 14.09
CA ASP A 17 31.03 -33.70 14.30
C ASP A 17 31.91 -33.12 13.17
N ALA A 18 31.36 -32.95 11.95
CA ALA A 18 32.06 -32.25 10.86
C ALA A 18 32.22 -30.74 11.11
N ALA A 19 31.36 -30.13 11.94
CA ALA A 19 31.45 -28.73 12.30
C ALA A 19 32.56 -28.42 13.34
N ARG A 20 33.13 -29.44 14.02
CA ARG A 20 34.22 -29.29 14.98
C ARG A 20 35.62 -29.59 14.43
N SER A 21 35.76 -30.16 13.23
CA SER A 21 37.08 -30.57 12.70
C SER A 21 37.71 -29.64 11.65
N GLY A 22 37.24 -28.39 11.53
CA GLY A 22 37.89 -27.40 10.67
C GLY A 22 37.49 -27.49 9.20
N ALA A 23 36.21 -27.77 8.92
CA ALA A 23 35.66 -27.56 7.60
C ALA A 23 35.74 -26.06 7.21
N LYS A 24 36.15 -25.81 5.96
CA LYS A 24 36.37 -24.51 5.32
C LYS A 24 35.47 -23.39 5.88
N PRO A 25 36.03 -22.20 6.18
CA PRO A 25 35.19 -21.04 6.46
C PRO A 25 34.23 -20.84 5.28
N LEU A 26 32.93 -20.75 5.58
CA LEU A 26 31.89 -20.39 4.60
C LEU A 26 32.41 -19.19 3.80
N GLN A 27 32.57 -19.35 2.49
CA GLN A 27 33.09 -18.28 1.67
C GLN A 27 32.09 -17.13 1.71
N ALA A 28 32.57 -15.90 1.91
CA ALA A 28 31.72 -14.71 1.95
C ALA A 28 30.85 -14.53 0.69
N GLY A 29 31.19 -15.20 -0.41
CA GLY A 29 30.39 -15.29 -1.63
C GLY A 29 29.10 -16.12 -1.50
N ASP A 30 29.04 -17.10 -0.61
CA ASP A 30 27.83 -17.93 -0.38
C ASP A 30 26.79 -17.21 0.48
N LEU A 31 27.20 -16.14 1.18
CA LEU A 31 26.32 -15.27 1.97
C LEU A 31 25.66 -14.15 1.14
N ASN A 32 26.14 -13.93 -0.08
CA ASN A 32 25.57 -13.01 -1.05
C ASN A 32 24.85 -13.81 -2.13
N THR A 33 23.78 -14.53 -1.75
CA THR A 33 22.79 -14.93 -2.74
C THR A 33 22.27 -13.63 -3.35
N SER A 34 22.72 -13.33 -4.57
CA SER A 34 22.27 -12.16 -5.33
C SER A 34 20.77 -12.03 -5.20
N ALA A 35 20.27 -10.80 -5.12
CA ALA A 35 18.84 -10.61 -5.14
C ALA A 35 18.22 -11.34 -6.32
N PRO A 36 17.13 -12.12 -6.13
CA PRO A 36 16.33 -12.49 -7.28
C PRO A 36 16.02 -11.18 -8.03
N PRO A 37 16.07 -11.19 -9.37
CA PRO A 37 15.76 -10.02 -10.18
C PRO A 37 14.44 -9.42 -9.67
N GLN A 38 14.44 -8.12 -9.36
CA GLN A 38 13.18 -7.44 -9.08
C GLN A 38 12.40 -7.46 -10.39
N GLU A 39 11.25 -8.12 -10.40
CA GLU A 39 10.32 -8.00 -11.54
C GLU A 39 9.89 -6.53 -11.61
N GLU A 40 10.12 -5.91 -12.76
CA GLU A 40 9.67 -4.54 -13.01
C GLU A 40 8.15 -4.52 -13.14
N LEU A 41 7.50 -3.52 -12.54
CA LEU A 41 6.08 -3.31 -12.73
C LEU A 41 5.83 -2.77 -14.13
N VAL A 42 4.82 -3.31 -14.83
CA VAL A 42 4.51 -2.96 -16.22
C VAL A 42 3.14 -2.31 -16.33
N GLY A 43 3.00 -1.31 -17.22
CA GLY A 43 1.73 -0.61 -17.43
C GLY A 43 1.48 0.53 -16.45
N LEU A 44 2.57 1.17 -16.02
CA LEU A 44 2.60 2.36 -15.15
C LEU A 44 2.96 3.63 -15.91
N GLU A 45 3.19 3.56 -17.22
CA GLU A 45 3.79 4.62 -18.02
C GLU A 45 2.93 5.89 -18.05
N ASP A 46 1.61 5.71 -18.02
CA ASP A 46 0.65 6.81 -18.02
C ASP A 46 0.26 7.28 -16.60
N TRP A 47 0.89 6.75 -15.54
CA TRP A 47 0.57 7.12 -14.15
C TRP A 47 1.23 8.43 -13.74
N PRO A 48 0.59 9.23 -12.85
CA PRO A 48 1.26 10.37 -12.26
C PRO A 48 2.52 9.91 -11.53
N GLU A 49 3.58 10.69 -11.66
CA GLU A 49 4.90 10.32 -11.12
C GLU A 49 4.86 10.00 -9.62
N SER A 50 4.12 10.79 -8.85
CA SER A 50 3.93 10.61 -7.41
C SER A 50 3.27 9.26 -7.08
N LEU A 51 2.23 8.88 -7.83
CA LEU A 51 1.52 7.62 -7.63
C LEU A 51 2.35 6.41 -8.09
N ARG A 52 2.99 6.53 -9.26
CA ARG A 52 3.89 5.49 -9.79
C ARG A 52 5.02 5.18 -8.81
N SER A 53 5.77 6.21 -8.39
CA SER A 53 6.91 6.05 -7.48
C SER A 53 6.50 5.47 -6.11
N ALA A 54 5.35 5.85 -5.57
CA ALA A 54 4.83 5.28 -4.32
C ALA A 54 4.52 3.77 -4.45
N VAL A 55 3.92 3.37 -5.58
CA VAL A 55 3.59 1.96 -5.86
C VAL A 55 4.85 1.12 -6.10
N GLU A 56 5.83 1.64 -6.84
CA GLU A 56 7.11 0.97 -7.08
C GLU A 56 7.92 0.79 -5.79
N ALA A 57 7.96 1.82 -4.93
CA ALA A 57 8.62 1.72 -3.63
C ALA A 57 7.94 0.68 -2.72
N GLU A 58 6.61 0.63 -2.70
CA GLU A 58 5.87 -0.40 -1.95
C GLU A 58 6.16 -1.79 -2.50
N HIS A 59 6.19 -1.96 -3.82
CA HIS A 59 6.51 -3.23 -4.46
C HIS A 59 7.89 -3.72 -4.02
N ALA A 60 8.91 -2.87 -4.10
CA ALA A 60 10.26 -3.19 -3.66
C ALA A 60 10.29 -3.61 -2.17
N ARG A 61 9.51 -2.94 -1.31
CA ARG A 61 9.39 -3.29 0.11
C ARG A 61 8.69 -4.63 0.32
N VAL A 62 7.58 -4.89 -0.37
CA VAL A 62 6.82 -6.16 -0.26
C VAL A 62 7.64 -7.33 -0.75
N ILE A 63 8.34 -7.21 -1.89
CA ILE A 63 9.24 -8.24 -2.40
C ILE A 63 10.38 -8.52 -1.41
N ALA A 64 10.97 -7.48 -0.82
CA ALA A 64 11.97 -7.65 0.23
C ALA A 64 11.41 -8.40 1.45
N LEU A 65 10.17 -8.13 1.87
CA LEU A 65 9.54 -8.87 2.96
C LEU A 65 9.21 -10.32 2.58
N ALA A 66 8.67 -10.55 1.39
CA ALA A 66 8.33 -11.87 0.87
C ALA A 66 9.55 -12.79 0.73
N THR A 67 10.72 -12.20 0.43
CA THR A 67 12.01 -12.90 0.34
C THR A 67 12.79 -12.93 1.67
N ASN A 68 12.13 -12.59 2.79
CA ASN A 68 12.69 -12.59 4.15
C ASN A 68 13.91 -11.65 4.34
N ARG A 69 13.96 -10.56 3.58
CA ARG A 69 15.04 -9.55 3.60
C ARG A 69 14.60 -8.29 4.32
N ARG A 70 14.33 -8.42 5.62
CA ARG A 70 13.80 -7.33 6.44
C ARG A 70 14.64 -6.06 6.42
N ARG A 71 15.97 -6.16 6.49
CA ARG A 71 16.87 -4.99 6.36
C ARG A 71 16.77 -4.27 5.02
N THR A 72 16.43 -5.00 3.95
CA THR A 72 16.21 -4.39 2.63
C THR A 72 14.87 -3.67 2.63
N ALA A 73 13.82 -4.27 3.19
CA ALA A 73 12.53 -3.61 3.37
C ALA A 73 12.65 -2.33 4.21
N ASP A 74 13.43 -2.36 5.30
CA ASP A 74 13.70 -1.19 6.15
C ASP A 74 14.38 -0.06 5.37
N ARG A 75 15.33 -0.38 4.48
CA ARG A 75 16.02 0.63 3.65
C ARG A 75 15.12 1.32 2.63
N VAL A 76 14.04 0.66 2.21
CA VAL A 76 13.05 1.19 1.25
C VAL A 76 11.98 2.03 1.97
N LEU A 77 11.85 1.93 3.30
CA LEU A 77 10.84 2.67 4.07
C LEU A 77 10.83 4.18 3.80
N PRO A 78 11.97 4.90 3.75
CA PRO A 78 11.95 6.34 3.52
C PRO A 78 11.34 6.72 2.16
N ASP A 79 11.52 5.89 1.13
CA ASP A 79 10.95 6.14 -0.20
C ASP A 79 9.45 5.87 -0.22
N VAL A 80 8.99 4.80 0.45
CA VAL A 80 7.54 4.54 0.65
C VAL A 80 6.91 5.70 1.42
N VAL A 81 7.51 6.12 2.52
CA VAL A 81 7.00 7.21 3.38
C VAL A 81 6.94 8.52 2.60
N ARG A 82 8.00 8.85 1.84
CA ARG A 82 8.02 10.06 1.00
C ARG A 82 6.93 10.02 -0.08
N GLY A 83 6.74 8.87 -0.75
CA GLY A 83 5.69 8.68 -1.74
C GLY A 83 4.30 8.90 -1.15
N LEU A 84 4.02 8.28 0.01
CA LEU A 84 2.73 8.45 0.70
C LEU A 84 2.50 9.87 1.20
N ASP A 85 3.54 10.54 1.73
CA ASP A 85 3.44 11.94 2.18
C ASP A 85 3.10 12.87 1.00
N GLY A 86 3.71 12.64 -0.17
CA GLY A 86 3.41 13.34 -1.42
C GLY A 86 1.96 13.15 -1.85
N LEU A 87 1.50 11.89 -1.93
CA LEU A 87 0.10 11.58 -2.29
C LEU A 87 -0.91 12.19 -1.32
N LEU A 88 -0.65 12.12 -0.02
CA LEU A 88 -1.49 12.76 0.99
C LEU A 88 -1.52 14.29 0.83
N GLY A 89 -0.40 14.89 0.42
CA GLY A 89 -0.32 16.31 0.05
C GLY A 89 -1.23 16.65 -1.13
N GLU A 90 -1.12 15.90 -2.23
CA GLU A 90 -1.93 16.08 -3.44
C GLU A 90 -3.43 15.93 -3.16
N ILE A 91 -3.82 14.90 -2.39
CA ILE A 91 -5.21 14.71 -1.95
C ILE A 91 -5.70 15.90 -1.11
N ALA A 92 -4.86 16.40 -0.19
CA ALA A 92 -5.21 17.56 0.62
C ALA A 92 -5.37 18.83 -0.21
N ASP A 93 -4.50 19.05 -1.20
CA ASP A 93 -4.57 20.19 -2.10
C ASP A 93 -5.83 20.14 -2.97
N ARG A 94 -6.18 18.95 -3.49
CA ARG A 94 -7.42 18.72 -4.23
C ARG A 94 -8.66 19.04 -3.38
N LEU A 95 -8.72 18.49 -2.17
CA LEU A 95 -9.79 18.81 -1.21
C LEU A 95 -9.86 20.33 -0.95
N GLN A 96 -8.73 21.00 -0.74
CA GLN A 96 -8.75 22.44 -0.50
C GLN A 96 -9.24 23.26 -1.70
N ALA A 97 -9.03 22.79 -2.93
CA ALA A 97 -9.54 23.41 -4.14
C ALA A 97 -11.07 23.26 -4.27
N ASP A 98 -11.62 22.11 -3.90
CA ASP A 98 -13.05 21.77 -4.04
C ASP A 98 -13.91 22.15 -2.83
N LYS A 99 -13.57 23.23 -2.12
CA LYS A 99 -14.28 23.62 -0.88
C LYS A 99 -15.80 23.70 -1.06
N PRO A 100 -16.60 23.03 -0.21
CA PRO A 100 -18.05 23.07 -0.31
C PRO A 100 -18.59 24.51 -0.14
N ARG A 101 -19.37 24.94 -1.13
CA ARG A 101 -19.99 26.28 -1.21
C ARG A 101 -20.99 26.48 -0.07
N LEU A 102 -21.12 27.71 0.43
CA LEU A 102 -22.00 28.08 1.56
C LEU A 102 -23.48 27.84 1.30
N PHE A 103 -23.89 27.94 0.03
CA PHE A 103 -25.27 27.78 -0.40
C PHE A 103 -25.24 27.12 -1.77
N GLY A 104 -25.51 25.83 -1.81
CA GLY A 104 -25.64 25.06 -3.04
C GLY A 104 -26.06 23.65 -2.67
N LYS A 105 -27.19 23.18 -3.21
CA LYS A 105 -27.50 21.75 -3.19
C LYS A 105 -26.30 21.04 -3.82
N ALA A 106 -25.75 20.04 -3.12
CA ALA A 106 -24.80 19.14 -3.72
C ALA A 106 -25.47 18.56 -4.98
N ALA A 107 -24.82 18.74 -6.13
CA ALA A 107 -25.29 18.09 -7.34
C ALA A 107 -25.17 16.58 -7.11
N PRO A 108 -26.21 15.78 -7.40
CA PRO A 108 -26.07 14.34 -7.39
C PRO A 108 -25.08 13.97 -8.49
N ALA A 109 -23.90 13.52 -8.11
CA ALA A 109 -22.96 12.94 -9.06
C ALA A 109 -23.29 11.45 -9.19
N GLU A 110 -23.86 11.04 -10.31
CA GLU A 110 -23.95 9.63 -10.66
C GLU A 110 -22.79 9.27 -11.62
N PRO A 111 -22.16 8.08 -11.48
CA PRO A 111 -22.39 7.06 -10.45
C PRO A 111 -21.31 7.16 -9.35
N LEU A 112 -21.57 7.96 -8.30
CA LEU A 112 -20.73 7.94 -7.09
C LEU A 112 -20.61 6.54 -6.48
N ASN A 113 -21.59 5.65 -6.70
CA ASN A 113 -21.63 4.30 -6.14
C ASN A 113 -20.48 3.43 -6.66
N ASP A 114 -20.22 3.41 -7.96
CA ASP A 114 -19.14 2.58 -8.54
C ASP A 114 -17.76 3.04 -8.01
N ILE A 115 -17.59 4.34 -7.79
CA ILE A 115 -16.36 4.93 -7.24
C ILE A 115 -16.28 4.73 -5.71
N ALA A 116 -17.42 4.73 -5.03
CA ALA A 116 -17.52 4.45 -3.60
C ALA A 116 -17.14 2.99 -3.29
N ASP A 117 -17.59 2.05 -4.12
CA ASP A 117 -17.23 0.64 -4.04
C ASP A 117 -15.72 0.43 -4.15
N VAL A 118 -15.07 1.18 -5.06
CA VAL A 118 -13.60 1.19 -5.17
C VAL A 118 -12.94 1.61 -3.87
N LEU A 119 -13.51 2.57 -3.14
CA LEU A 119 -12.99 3.01 -1.84
C LEU A 119 -13.43 2.12 -0.66
N GLY A 120 -14.27 1.12 -0.91
CA GLY A 120 -14.87 0.26 0.12
C GLY A 120 -15.86 1.01 1.01
N ILE A 121 -16.55 2.00 0.47
CA ILE A 121 -17.61 2.77 1.14
C ILE A 121 -18.96 2.09 0.83
N PRO A 122 -19.73 1.64 1.83
CA PRO A 122 -21.02 1.01 1.60
C PRO A 122 -22.09 2.06 1.24
N ASP A 123 -23.12 1.64 0.50
CA ASP A 123 -24.18 2.52 -0.01
C ASP A 123 -24.90 3.33 1.07
N ASP A 124 -25.05 2.77 2.28
CA ASP A 124 -25.71 3.44 3.40
C ASP A 124 -24.91 4.61 3.99
N GLU A 125 -23.60 4.68 3.69
CA GLU A 125 -22.71 5.76 4.11
C GLU A 125 -22.61 6.89 3.07
N LEU A 126 -23.21 6.76 1.88
CA LEU A 126 -23.19 7.75 0.80
C LEU A 126 -24.16 8.94 0.99
N SER A 127 -24.44 9.29 2.24
CA SER A 127 -25.40 10.34 2.61
C SER A 127 -25.12 11.69 1.90
N PRO A 128 -26.16 12.39 1.40
CA PRO A 128 -26.05 13.40 0.34
C PRO A 128 -25.46 14.77 0.74
N SER A 129 -24.70 14.91 1.82
CA SER A 129 -23.96 16.15 2.04
C SER A 129 -22.73 15.98 2.93
N THR A 130 -21.58 15.74 2.31
CA THR A 130 -20.28 16.03 2.93
C THR A 130 -20.16 17.54 3.11
N GLY A 131 -20.44 18.01 4.32
CA GLY A 131 -20.41 19.41 4.67
C GLY A 131 -19.00 19.93 4.95
N ARG A 132 -18.93 21.20 5.35
CA ARG A 132 -17.66 21.84 5.77
C ARG A 132 -17.02 21.16 6.98
N GLY A 133 -17.82 20.54 7.84
CA GLY A 133 -17.33 19.87 9.05
C GLY A 133 -16.51 18.65 8.70
N GLU A 134 -17.08 17.80 7.85
CA GLU A 134 -16.51 16.57 7.30
C GLU A 134 -15.26 16.90 6.48
N HIS A 135 -15.32 17.94 5.65
CA HIS A 135 -14.17 18.38 4.87
C HIS A 135 -12.99 18.87 5.74
N ARG A 136 -13.29 19.59 6.83
CA ARG A 136 -12.24 20.01 7.79
C ARG A 136 -11.70 18.82 8.57
N ALA A 137 -12.57 17.86 8.92
CA ALA A 137 -12.16 16.63 9.59
C ALA A 137 -11.22 15.82 8.67
N ALA A 138 -11.57 15.66 7.39
CA ALA A 138 -10.74 15.00 6.38
C ALA A 138 -9.32 15.59 6.30
N LEU A 139 -9.20 16.92 6.21
CA LEU A 139 -7.90 17.60 6.19
C LEU A 139 -7.10 17.38 7.49
N ARG A 140 -7.79 17.34 8.65
CA ARG A 140 -7.13 16.99 9.93
C ARG A 140 -6.67 15.54 9.94
N THR A 141 -7.48 14.62 9.44
CA THR A 141 -7.12 13.21 9.30
C THR A 141 -5.89 13.07 8.42
N ILE A 142 -5.84 13.71 7.25
CA ILE A 142 -4.64 13.71 6.39
C ILE A 142 -3.41 14.20 7.16
N LYS A 143 -3.52 15.32 7.90
CA LYS A 143 -2.41 15.80 8.72
C LYS A 143 -1.96 14.78 9.76
N GLN A 144 -2.90 14.08 10.41
CA GLN A 144 -2.59 13.00 11.36
C GLN A 144 -1.90 11.82 10.66
N LEU A 145 -2.36 11.40 9.48
CA LEU A 145 -1.73 10.32 8.71
C LEU A 145 -0.29 10.67 8.34
N ARG A 146 -0.03 11.92 7.94
CA ARG A 146 1.32 12.41 7.66
C ARG A 146 2.25 12.36 8.88
N SER A 147 1.73 12.69 10.08
CA SER A 147 2.49 12.49 11.32
C SER A 147 2.73 11.01 11.62
N GLN A 148 1.73 10.15 11.41
CA GLN A 148 1.88 8.71 11.59
C GLN A 148 2.92 8.10 10.64
N LEU A 149 3.05 8.62 9.41
CA LEU A 149 4.09 8.15 8.47
C LEU A 149 5.50 8.32 9.04
N GLN A 150 5.78 9.44 9.72
CA GLN A 150 7.07 9.69 10.36
C GLN A 150 7.35 8.70 11.51
N GLU A 151 6.32 8.34 12.27
CA GLU A 151 6.41 7.31 13.32
C GLU A 151 6.62 5.91 12.73
N LEU A 152 5.97 5.60 11.60
CA LEU A 152 6.11 4.31 10.91
C LEU A 152 7.49 4.13 10.27
N GLU A 153 8.09 5.23 9.79
CA GLU A 153 9.45 5.23 9.25
C GLU A 153 10.48 4.73 10.28
N THR A 154 10.31 5.10 11.56
CA THR A 154 11.26 4.77 12.64
C THR A 154 10.91 3.50 13.42
N SER A 155 9.62 3.16 13.53
CA SER A 155 9.14 1.97 14.25
C SER A 155 9.23 0.68 13.44
N HIS A 156 9.37 0.77 12.11
CA HIS A 156 9.45 -0.36 11.18
C HIS A 156 8.23 -1.32 11.28
N GLU A 157 7.06 -0.79 11.63
CA GLU A 157 5.80 -1.53 11.71
C GLU A 157 5.19 -1.77 10.31
N HIS A 158 5.78 -2.68 9.54
CA HIS A 158 5.42 -2.94 8.14
C HIS A 158 3.95 -3.31 7.91
N SER A 159 3.29 -3.98 8.86
CA SER A 159 1.87 -4.36 8.73
C SER A 159 0.97 -3.11 8.76
N LYS A 160 1.22 -2.17 9.69
CA LYS A 160 0.51 -0.88 9.73
C LYS A 160 0.81 -0.05 8.49
N LEU A 161 2.05 -0.06 8.02
CA LEU A 161 2.42 0.63 6.79
C LEU A 161 1.69 0.05 5.56
N THR A 162 1.61 -1.28 5.42
CA THR A 162 0.84 -1.91 4.32
C THR A 162 -0.63 -1.49 4.34
N ARG A 163 -1.24 -1.35 5.53
CA ARG A 163 -2.61 -0.83 5.67
C ARG A 163 -2.73 0.58 5.10
N LEU A 164 -1.82 1.45 5.52
CA LEU A 164 -1.82 2.85 5.13
C LEU A 164 -1.52 3.03 3.64
N VAL A 165 -0.53 2.31 3.10
CA VAL A 165 -0.22 2.31 1.67
C VAL A 165 -1.44 1.91 0.85
N THR A 166 -2.08 0.78 1.22
CA THR A 166 -3.24 0.26 0.49
C THR A 166 -4.36 1.30 0.44
N PHE A 167 -4.64 1.95 1.57
CA PHE A 167 -5.65 3.00 1.65
C PHE A 167 -5.28 4.25 0.82
N VAL A 168 -4.07 4.80 1.01
CA VAL A 168 -3.64 6.05 0.36
C VAL A 168 -3.51 5.89 -1.14
N VAL A 169 -2.93 4.79 -1.63
CA VAL A 169 -2.83 4.51 -3.06
C VAL A 169 -4.22 4.39 -3.69
N ARG A 170 -5.14 3.66 -3.05
CA ARG A 170 -6.53 3.54 -3.54
C ARG A 170 -7.24 4.88 -3.59
N LEU A 171 -7.09 5.71 -2.56
CA LEU A 171 -7.65 7.07 -2.53
C LEU A 171 -7.02 7.98 -3.60
N ALA A 172 -5.71 7.87 -3.81
CA ALA A 172 -5.00 8.64 -4.84
C ALA A 172 -5.42 8.21 -6.26
N VAL A 173 -5.60 6.92 -6.53
CA VAL A 173 -6.13 6.41 -7.80
C VAL A 173 -7.49 7.02 -8.12
N VAL A 174 -8.40 7.05 -7.14
CA VAL A 174 -9.72 7.68 -7.31
C VAL A 174 -9.60 9.19 -7.49
N THR A 175 -8.72 9.85 -6.73
CA THR A 175 -8.52 11.29 -6.80
C THR A 175 -7.95 11.73 -8.15
N ASP A 176 -7.04 10.94 -8.72
CA ASP A 176 -6.46 11.15 -10.05
C ASP A 176 -7.49 10.90 -11.16
N SER A 177 -8.23 9.80 -11.07
CA SER A 177 -9.08 9.33 -12.18
C SER A 177 -10.48 9.96 -12.20
N ALA A 178 -11.01 10.33 -11.03
CA ALA A 178 -12.33 10.95 -10.86
C ALA A 178 -12.25 12.15 -9.89
N PRO A 179 -11.52 13.22 -10.27
CA PRO A 179 -11.22 14.35 -9.39
C PRO A 179 -12.47 15.07 -8.88
N GLU A 180 -13.59 15.03 -9.61
CA GLU A 180 -14.89 15.59 -9.22
C GLU A 180 -15.57 14.86 -8.06
N SER A 181 -15.29 13.57 -7.87
CA SER A 181 -15.84 12.75 -6.79
C SER A 181 -15.06 12.90 -5.48
N THR A 182 -13.84 13.43 -5.55
CA THR A 182 -12.90 13.53 -4.41
C THR A 182 -13.50 14.30 -3.24
N ALA A 183 -14.10 15.47 -3.50
CA ALA A 183 -14.69 16.32 -2.47
C ALA A 183 -15.81 15.62 -1.67
N THR A 184 -16.51 14.70 -2.31
CA THR A 184 -17.62 13.94 -1.74
C THR A 184 -17.12 12.70 -1.01
N LEU A 185 -16.29 11.89 -1.66
CA LEU A 185 -15.93 10.55 -1.18
C LEU A 185 -14.70 10.51 -0.27
N ALA A 186 -13.70 11.37 -0.51
CA ALA A 186 -12.47 11.35 0.30
C ALA A 186 -12.73 11.61 1.80
N PRO A 187 -13.63 12.54 2.21
CA PRO A 187 -13.95 12.69 3.62
C PRO A 187 -14.55 11.42 4.25
N ILE A 188 -15.40 10.69 3.52
CA ILE A 188 -16.01 9.45 3.99
C ILE A 188 -14.93 8.37 4.11
N ALA A 189 -14.10 8.19 3.08
CA ALA A 189 -13.01 7.22 3.09
C ALA A 189 -12.00 7.47 4.22
N LEU A 190 -11.64 8.74 4.46
CA LEU A 190 -10.73 9.15 5.53
C LEU A 190 -11.32 8.90 6.93
N ASP A 191 -12.62 9.17 7.11
CA ASP A 191 -13.31 8.89 8.37
C ASP A 191 -13.39 7.38 8.64
N ARG A 192 -13.70 6.56 7.64
CA ARG A 192 -13.67 5.08 7.72
C ARG A 192 -12.28 4.57 8.10
N TYR A 193 -11.23 5.08 7.46
CA TYR A 193 -9.86 4.70 7.79
C TYR A 193 -9.52 5.05 9.26
N ALA A 194 -9.86 6.27 9.70
CA ALA A 194 -9.62 6.75 11.05
C ALA A 194 -10.36 5.93 12.11
N LYS A 195 -11.59 5.48 11.82
CA LYS A 195 -12.39 4.60 12.67
C LYS A 195 -11.93 3.13 12.65
N SER A 196 -10.91 2.82 11.86
CA SER A 196 -10.45 1.46 11.64
C SER A 196 -11.51 0.50 11.11
N SER A 197 -12.38 1.02 10.22
CA SER A 197 -13.31 0.17 9.48
C SER A 197 -12.56 -0.91 8.69
N PRO A 198 -13.17 -2.10 8.50
CA PRO A 198 -12.58 -3.17 7.71
C PRO A 198 -12.21 -2.68 6.30
N ASP A 199 -11.02 -3.04 5.83
CA ASP A 199 -10.57 -2.74 4.48
C ASP A 199 -10.69 -3.99 3.61
N THR A 200 -11.42 -3.89 2.50
CA THR A 200 -11.68 -5.00 1.58
C THR A 200 -10.43 -5.56 0.93
N GLN A 201 -9.35 -4.77 0.87
CA GLN A 201 -8.07 -5.16 0.29
C GLN A 201 -7.04 -5.54 1.36
N TRP A 202 -7.42 -5.62 2.64
CA TRP A 202 -6.47 -5.88 3.71
C TRP A 202 -5.67 -7.18 3.49
N ASP A 203 -6.38 -8.28 3.20
CA ASP A 203 -5.81 -9.61 3.03
C ASP A 203 -5.33 -9.89 1.59
N TRP A 204 -5.38 -8.89 0.71
CA TRP A 204 -4.97 -9.06 -0.68
C TRP A 204 -3.44 -9.03 -0.82
N THR A 205 -2.92 -9.82 -1.76
CA THR A 205 -1.52 -9.72 -2.18
C THR A 205 -1.27 -8.39 -2.88
N PHE A 206 0.00 -8.01 -3.01
CA PHE A 206 0.37 -6.82 -3.77
C PHE A 206 -0.14 -6.91 -5.22
N ASP A 207 0.01 -8.06 -5.88
CA ASP A 207 -0.41 -8.24 -7.27
C ASP A 207 -1.92 -8.08 -7.45
N GLN A 208 -2.72 -8.58 -6.51
CA GLN A 208 -4.17 -8.40 -6.50
C GLN A 208 -4.55 -6.93 -6.37
N LYS A 209 -3.90 -6.21 -5.44
CA LYS A 209 -4.10 -4.76 -5.26
C LYS A 209 -3.68 -3.98 -6.50
N PHE A 210 -2.51 -4.28 -7.04
CA PHE A 210 -1.94 -3.62 -8.21
C PHE A 210 -2.82 -3.80 -9.45
N ALA A 211 -3.26 -5.02 -9.73
CA ALA A 211 -4.18 -5.31 -10.82
C ALA A 211 -5.50 -4.53 -10.67
N PHE A 212 -6.06 -4.50 -9.45
CA PHE A 212 -7.26 -3.75 -9.16
C PHE A 212 -7.09 -2.23 -9.33
N TRP A 213 -6.00 -1.65 -8.83
CA TRP A 213 -5.71 -0.21 -8.99
C TRP A 213 -5.56 0.16 -10.46
N LYS A 214 -4.86 -0.67 -11.24
CA LYS A 214 -4.71 -0.49 -12.69
C LYS A 214 -6.03 -0.58 -13.43
N GLN A 215 -6.85 -1.58 -13.12
CA GLN A 215 -8.18 -1.74 -13.71
C GLN A 215 -9.08 -0.56 -13.36
N THR A 216 -9.08 -0.13 -12.10
CA THR A 216 -9.84 1.03 -11.62
C THR A 216 -9.45 2.29 -12.38
N ARG A 217 -8.15 2.58 -12.45
CA ARG A 217 -7.64 3.76 -13.16
C ARG A 217 -8.01 3.72 -14.64
N THR A 218 -7.89 2.57 -15.29
CA THR A 218 -8.28 2.38 -16.70
C THR A 218 -9.79 2.57 -16.92
N ALA A 219 -10.62 2.10 -15.98
CA ALA A 219 -12.07 2.22 -16.08
C ALA A 219 -12.58 3.65 -15.83
N LEU A 220 -11.90 4.38 -14.94
CA LEU A 220 -12.29 5.73 -14.53
C LEU A 220 -11.66 6.84 -15.38
N THR A 221 -10.49 6.60 -15.97
CA THR A 221 -9.85 7.58 -16.86
C THR A 221 -10.61 7.59 -18.20
N PRO A 222 -11.22 8.70 -18.61
CA PRO A 222 -11.94 8.75 -19.88
C PRO A 222 -10.97 8.53 -21.05
N ASN A 223 -11.28 7.57 -21.92
CA ASN A 223 -10.59 7.39 -23.20
C ASN A 223 -10.67 8.72 -23.97
N THR A 224 -9.54 9.43 -24.08
CA THR A 224 -9.42 10.68 -24.83
C THR A 224 -9.17 10.39 -26.30
#